data_AF-A0A1Q8UHJ3-F1
#
_entry.id   AF-A0A1Q8UHJ3-F1
#
_cell.length_a   1.000
_cell.length_b   1.000
_cell.length_c   1.000
_cell.angle_alpha   90.00
_cell.angle_beta   90.00
_cell.angle_gamma   90.00
#
_symmetry.space_group_name_H-M   'P 1'
#
loop_
_entity.id
_entity.type
_entity.pdbx_description
1 polymer ?
#
loop_
_entity_poly.entity_id
_entity_poly.type
_entity_poly.pdbx_seq_one_letter_code
_entity_poly.pdbx_strand_id
1 'polypeptide(L)'
;MKASDYVRGLVAQGKIRQAADFHYEDMVRARTGGRSQTINGREVDAVTSDALIQAKRSWAAIEKPKNFLSKSGRAQIKATLSSAEELGKRAEWWFKYGVHRDVRSYIEGKGGVVRIGFGD
;
A
#
# COMPACT_ATOMS: atom_id res chain seq x y z
N MET A 1 10.68 5.85 -15.26
CA MET A 1 11.18 4.97 -14.17
C MET A 1 11.41 3.57 -14.74
N LYS A 2 12.56 2.94 -14.54
CA LYS A 2 12.85 1.59 -15.06
C LYS A 2 12.29 0.53 -14.10
N ALA A 3 11.69 -0.55 -14.64
CA ALA A 3 11.27 -1.70 -13.83
C ALA A 3 12.48 -2.37 -13.18
N SER A 4 12.34 -2.77 -11.90
CA SER A 4 13.34 -3.52 -11.15
C SER A 4 13.58 -4.90 -11.77
N ASP A 5 14.73 -5.50 -11.47
CA ASP A 5 15.07 -6.84 -11.97
C ASP A 5 14.07 -7.90 -11.50
N TYR A 6 13.51 -7.72 -10.30
CA TYR A 6 12.45 -8.57 -9.79
C TYR A 6 11.17 -8.50 -10.65
N VAL A 7 10.72 -7.28 -10.99
CA VAL A 7 9.58 -7.07 -11.89
C VAL A 7 9.84 -7.70 -13.26
N ARG A 8 11.06 -7.54 -13.81
CA ARG A 8 11.46 -8.15 -15.09
C ARG A 8 11.42 -9.68 -15.01
N GLY A 9 11.89 -10.26 -13.91
CA GLY A 9 11.83 -11.71 -13.67
C GLY A 9 10.39 -12.22 -13.62
N LEU A 10 9.47 -11.50 -12.97
CA LEU A 10 8.05 -11.86 -12.96
C LEU A 10 7.42 -11.79 -14.35
N VAL A 11 7.78 -10.78 -15.15
CA VAL A 11 7.32 -10.68 -16.55
C VAL A 11 7.82 -11.86 -17.38
N ALA A 12 9.11 -12.21 -17.25
CA ALA A 12 9.69 -13.36 -17.95
C ALA A 12 9.01 -14.70 -17.59
N GLN A 13 8.46 -14.82 -16.38
CA GLN A 13 7.67 -15.97 -15.92
C GLN A 13 6.19 -15.90 -16.31
N GLY A 14 5.75 -14.89 -17.07
CA GLY A 14 4.34 -14.68 -17.43
C GLY A 14 3.45 -14.18 -16.27
N LYS A 15 4.03 -13.81 -15.12
CA LYS A 15 3.31 -13.36 -13.92
C LYS A 15 2.98 -11.86 -13.99
N ILE A 16 2.33 -11.43 -15.06
CA ILE A 16 2.11 -10.01 -15.41
C ILE A 16 1.35 -9.25 -14.32
N ARG A 17 0.35 -9.87 -13.69
CA ARG A 17 -0.44 -9.20 -12.64
C ARG A 17 0.43 -8.87 -11.43
N GLN A 18 1.19 -9.85 -10.94
CA GLN A 18 2.11 -9.69 -9.82
C GLN A 18 3.21 -8.69 -10.15
N ALA A 19 3.81 -8.79 -11.35
CA ALA A 19 4.83 -7.86 -11.82
C ALA A 19 4.36 -6.40 -11.75
N ALA A 20 3.11 -6.15 -12.13
CA ALA A 20 2.56 -4.80 -12.12
C ALA A 20 2.17 -4.30 -10.71
N ASP A 21 1.90 -5.20 -9.75
CA ASP A 21 1.72 -4.84 -8.34
C ASP A 21 3.06 -4.35 -7.76
N PHE A 22 4.12 -5.16 -7.89
CA PHE A 22 5.48 -4.79 -7.46
C PHE A 22 6.03 -3.57 -8.18
N HIS A 23 5.71 -3.40 -9.46
CA HIS A 23 6.10 -2.20 -10.19
C HIS A 23 5.48 -0.93 -9.57
N TYR A 24 4.23 -1.00 -9.11
CA TYR A 24 3.61 0.14 -8.46
C TYR A 24 4.23 0.43 -7.09
N GLU A 25 4.58 -0.60 -6.32
CA GLU A 25 5.34 -0.44 -5.08
C GLU A 25 6.72 0.20 -5.33
N ASP A 26 7.44 -0.22 -6.38
CA ASP A 26 8.70 0.40 -6.80
C ASP A 26 8.52 1.90 -7.09
N MET A 27 7.40 2.26 -7.75
CA MET A 27 7.07 3.66 -8.02
C MET A 27 6.79 4.45 -6.74
N VAL A 28 6.06 3.88 -5.78
CA VAL A 28 5.79 4.51 -4.48
C VAL A 28 7.09 4.70 -3.69
N ARG A 29 7.98 3.69 -3.67
CA ARG A 29 9.30 3.78 -3.04
C ARG A 29 10.16 4.88 -3.66
N ALA A 30 10.24 4.91 -4.99
CA ALA A 30 11.00 5.94 -5.70
C ALA A 30 10.42 7.36 -5.49
N ARG A 31 9.09 7.50 -5.40
CA ARG A 31 8.43 8.80 -5.16
C ARG A 31 8.66 9.32 -3.75
N THR A 32 8.64 8.43 -2.76
CA THR A 32 8.70 8.80 -1.34
C THR A 32 10.11 8.71 -0.73
N GLY A 33 11.08 8.16 -1.48
CA GLY A 33 12.39 7.81 -0.95
C GLY A 33 12.37 6.64 0.04
N GLY A 34 11.23 5.95 0.16
CA GLY A 34 11.04 4.85 1.09
C GLY A 34 11.68 3.54 0.64
N ARG A 35 11.79 2.59 1.57
CA ARG A 35 12.29 1.23 1.33
C ARG A 35 11.32 0.19 1.88
N SER A 36 11.20 -0.97 1.23
CA SER A 36 10.42 -2.08 1.81
C SER A 36 11.13 -2.58 3.07
N GLN A 37 10.35 -2.81 4.13
CA GLN A 37 10.85 -3.36 5.39
C GLN A 37 9.81 -4.26 6.05
N THR A 38 10.27 -5.20 6.86
CA THR A 38 9.40 -5.97 7.76
C THR A 38 9.35 -5.30 9.13
N ILE A 39 8.17 -4.89 9.57
CA ILE A 39 7.91 -4.29 10.88
C ILE A 39 6.89 -5.17 11.61
N ASN A 40 7.22 -5.56 12.85
CA ASN A 40 6.37 -6.44 13.68
C ASN A 40 5.92 -7.72 12.94
N GLY A 41 6.81 -8.32 12.14
CA GLY A 41 6.52 -9.51 11.34
C GLY A 41 5.65 -9.28 10.10
N ARG A 42 5.42 -8.03 9.70
CA ARG A 42 4.60 -7.65 8.53
C ARG A 42 5.42 -6.84 7.53
N GLU A 43 5.28 -7.15 6.25
CA GLU A 43 5.89 -6.35 5.19
C GLU A 43 5.16 -5.00 5.01
N VAL A 44 5.94 -3.92 4.93
CA VAL A 44 5.49 -2.58 4.61
C VAL A 44 6.15 -2.16 3.30
N ASP A 45 5.31 -1.87 2.29
CA ASP A 45 5.72 -1.67 0.90
C ASP A 45 6.74 -0.52 0.75
N ALA A 46 6.59 0.56 1.53
CA ALA A 46 7.58 1.61 1.66
C ALA A 46 7.59 2.23 3.07
N VAL A 47 8.77 2.32 3.67
CA VAL A 47 9.02 2.97 4.97
C VAL A 47 9.90 4.19 4.76
N THR A 48 9.45 5.36 5.22
CA THR A 48 10.21 6.61 5.22
C THR A 48 10.58 7.02 6.65
N SER A 49 11.21 8.19 6.82
CA SER A 49 11.47 8.76 8.14
C SER A 49 10.18 9.05 8.93
N ASP A 50 9.07 9.35 8.25
CA ASP A 50 7.83 9.86 8.84
C ASP A 50 6.58 9.02 8.55
N ALA A 51 6.67 7.99 7.68
CA ALA A 51 5.50 7.22 7.26
C ALA A 51 5.77 5.72 7.04
N LEU A 52 4.74 4.92 7.30
CA LEU A 52 4.58 3.53 6.87
C LEU A 52 3.56 3.51 5.73
N ILE A 53 3.96 3.10 4.54
CA ILE A 53 3.15 3.22 3.33
C ILE A 53 2.81 1.83 2.79
N GLN A 54 1.51 1.64 2.53
CA GLN A 54 0.94 0.47 1.89
C GLN A 54 0.43 0.86 0.49
N ALA A 55 1.06 0.33 -0.55
CA ALA A 55 0.66 0.52 -1.93
C ALA A 55 -0.43 -0.50 -2.31
N LYS A 56 -1.50 -0.03 -2.98
CA LYS A 56 -2.61 -0.88 -3.42
C LYS A 56 -2.96 -0.58 -4.88
N ARG A 57 -2.73 -1.58 -5.75
CA ARG A 57 -3.13 -1.52 -7.16
C ARG A 57 -4.51 -2.12 -7.45
N SER A 58 -5.11 -2.82 -6.49
CA SER A 58 -6.33 -3.59 -6.74
C SER A 58 -7.57 -2.71 -6.96
N TRP A 59 -8.34 -3.00 -8.01
CA TRP A 59 -9.69 -2.45 -8.23
C TRP A 59 -10.69 -2.84 -7.15
N ALA A 60 -10.39 -3.87 -6.34
CA ALA A 60 -11.28 -4.30 -5.26
C ALA A 60 -11.54 -3.20 -4.22
N ALA A 61 -10.59 -2.27 -4.03
CA ALA A 61 -10.78 -1.11 -3.17
C ALA A 61 -11.86 -0.13 -3.69
N ILE A 62 -12.19 -0.20 -4.98
CA ILE A 62 -13.21 0.61 -5.66
C ILE A 62 -14.51 -0.19 -5.80
N GLU A 63 -14.43 -1.37 -6.43
CA GLU A 63 -15.61 -2.13 -6.85
C GLU A 63 -16.18 -3.04 -5.76
N LYS A 64 -15.34 -3.46 -4.81
CA LYS A 64 -15.69 -4.47 -3.79
C LYS A 64 -15.28 -4.01 -2.38
N PRO A 65 -15.74 -2.83 -1.92
CA PRO A 65 -15.31 -2.24 -0.65
C PRO A 65 -15.56 -3.14 0.55
N LYS A 66 -16.66 -3.91 0.57
CA LYS A 66 -16.94 -4.87 1.65
C LYS A 66 -15.93 -6.02 1.72
N ASN A 67 -15.41 -6.47 0.57
CA ASN A 67 -14.39 -7.52 0.50
C ASN A 67 -13.03 -6.96 0.94
N PHE A 68 -12.70 -5.75 0.50
CA PHE A 68 -11.51 -5.04 0.95
C PHE A 68 -11.55 -4.82 2.47
N LEU A 69 -12.69 -4.38 3.00
CA LEU A 69 -12.95 -4.22 4.44
C LEU A 69 -13.47 -5.50 5.10
N SER A 70 -13.05 -6.67 4.62
CA SER A 70 -13.29 -7.93 5.31
C SER A 70 -12.68 -7.93 6.72
N LYS A 71 -13.01 -8.94 7.54
CA LYS A 71 -12.40 -9.10 8.87
C LYS A 71 -10.86 -9.08 8.81
N SER A 72 -10.29 -9.79 7.83
CA SER A 72 -8.84 -9.82 7.61
C SER A 72 -8.31 -8.45 7.18
N GLY A 73 -8.89 -7.83 6.13
CA GLY A 73 -8.42 -6.52 5.65
C GLY A 73 -8.46 -5.43 6.72
N ARG A 74 -9.53 -5.39 7.53
CA ARG A 74 -9.64 -4.49 8.68
C ARG A 74 -8.58 -4.76 9.75
N ALA A 75 -8.27 -6.03 10.02
CA ALA A 75 -7.19 -6.38 10.95
C ALA A 75 -5.81 -5.93 10.44
N GLN A 76 -5.55 -6.05 9.14
CA GLN A 76 -4.29 -5.57 8.54
C GLN A 76 -4.16 -4.04 8.61
N ILE A 77 -5.24 -3.31 8.35
CA ILE A 77 -5.27 -1.84 8.47
C ILE A 77 -4.97 -1.44 9.92
N LYS A 78 -5.67 -2.03 10.89
CA LYS A 78 -5.45 -1.75 12.32
C LYS A 78 -4.02 -2.08 12.77
N ALA A 79 -3.46 -3.21 12.33
CA ALA A 79 -2.09 -3.58 12.67
C ALA A 79 -1.08 -2.55 12.13
N THR A 80 -1.27 -2.09 10.89
CA THR A 80 -0.40 -1.06 10.29
C THR A 80 -0.50 0.27 11.04
N LEU A 81 -1.72 0.66 11.46
CA LEU A 81 -1.93 1.85 12.29
C LEU A 81 -1.21 1.74 13.63
N SER A 82 -1.36 0.60 14.34
CA SER A 82 -0.69 0.34 15.61
C SER A 82 0.83 0.44 15.47
N SER A 83 1.41 -0.22 14.46
CA SER A 83 2.85 -0.13 14.20
C SER A 83 3.31 1.29 13.85
N ALA A 84 2.50 2.07 13.14
CA ALA A 84 2.84 3.45 12.83
C ALA A 84 2.82 4.32 14.09
N GLU A 85 1.80 4.16 14.94
CA GLU A 85 1.68 4.85 16.22
C GLU A 85 2.85 4.52 17.17
N GLU A 86 3.17 3.24 17.34
CA GLU A 86 4.32 2.77 18.14
C GLU A 86 5.65 3.39 17.69
N LEU A 87 5.79 3.65 16.38
CA LEU A 87 7.01 4.22 15.79
C LEU A 87 6.98 5.74 15.65
N GLY A 88 5.90 6.41 16.07
CA GLY A 88 5.73 7.85 15.89
C GLY A 88 5.65 8.29 14.43
N LYS A 89 5.11 7.43 13.55
CA LYS A 89 4.99 7.64 12.10
C LYS A 89 3.53 7.72 11.68
N ARG A 90 3.29 8.28 10.49
CA ARG A 90 1.99 8.27 9.82
C ARG A 90 1.78 6.94 9.12
N ALA A 91 0.56 6.42 9.08
CA ALA A 91 0.22 5.28 8.22
C ALA A 91 -0.46 5.78 6.95
N GLU A 92 0.03 5.40 5.78
CA GLU A 92 -0.51 5.83 4.49
C GLU A 92 -0.93 4.65 3.61
N TRP A 93 -2.02 4.82 2.88
CA TRP A 93 -2.49 3.89 1.85
C TRP A 93 -2.56 4.59 0.51
N TRP A 94 -1.72 4.13 -0.42
CA TRP A 94 -1.60 4.70 -1.76
C TRP A 94 -2.32 3.82 -2.78
N PHE A 95 -3.48 4.27 -3.25
CA PHE A 95 -4.31 3.53 -4.21
C PHE A 95 -4.06 3.98 -5.64
N LYS A 96 -3.56 3.08 -6.51
CA LYS A 96 -3.18 3.46 -7.89
C LYS A 96 -4.35 4.04 -8.70
N TYR A 97 -5.50 3.38 -8.64
CA TYR A 97 -6.65 3.68 -9.52
C TYR A 97 -7.77 4.47 -8.84
N GLY A 98 -7.71 4.62 -7.52
CA GLY A 98 -8.80 5.19 -6.72
C GLY A 98 -9.23 4.27 -5.58
N VAL A 99 -10.18 4.75 -4.80
CA VAL A 99 -10.65 4.10 -3.58
C VAL A 99 -12.12 4.42 -3.35
N HIS A 100 -12.91 3.43 -2.98
CA HIS A 100 -14.31 3.62 -2.62
C HIS A 100 -14.42 4.47 -1.35
N ARG A 101 -15.48 5.28 -1.26
CA ARG A 101 -15.75 6.18 -0.12
C ARG A 101 -15.66 5.45 1.22
N ASP A 102 -16.33 4.30 1.37
CA ASP A 102 -16.31 3.52 2.62
C ASP A 102 -14.91 3.08 3.04
N VAL A 103 -14.07 2.68 2.08
CA VAL A 103 -12.68 2.27 2.34
C VAL A 103 -11.88 3.48 2.81
N ARG A 104 -12.01 4.60 2.11
CA ARG A 104 -11.38 5.87 2.48
C ARG A 104 -11.79 6.30 3.88
N SER A 105 -13.10 6.42 4.14
CA SER A 105 -13.63 6.85 5.44
C SER A 105 -13.24 5.90 6.57
N TYR A 106 -13.14 4.59 6.31
CA TYR A 106 -12.67 3.63 7.31
C TYR A 106 -11.20 3.84 7.71
N ILE A 107 -10.33 4.14 6.74
CA ILE A 107 -8.91 4.37 6.96
C ILE A 107 -8.68 5.75 7.60
N GLU A 108 -9.23 6.81 7.00
CA GLU A 108 -9.08 8.19 7.46
C GLU A 108 -9.73 8.41 8.83
N GLY A 109 -10.90 7.82 9.09
CA GLY A 109 -11.56 7.86 10.39
C GLY A 109 -10.81 7.13 11.51
N LYS A 110 -9.69 6.46 11.20
CA LYS A 110 -8.79 5.82 12.17
C LYS A 110 -7.41 6.47 12.24
N GLY A 111 -7.23 7.63 11.61
CA GLY A 111 -5.96 8.36 11.58
C GLY A 111 -5.02 7.94 10.45
N GLY A 112 -5.44 7.06 9.55
CA GLY A 112 -4.68 6.75 8.34
C GLY A 112 -4.81 7.83 7.28
N VAL A 113 -3.81 7.96 6.40
CA VAL A 113 -3.85 8.87 5.26
C VAL A 113 -4.12 8.07 3.99
N VAL A 114 -5.00 8.57 3.13
CA VAL A 114 -5.32 7.95 1.85
C VAL A 114 -4.84 8.84 0.71
N ARG A 115 -4.04 8.27 -0.20
CA ARG A 115 -3.56 8.90 -1.43
C ARG A 115 -4.09 8.13 -2.63
N ILE A 116 -4.45 8.85 -3.69
CA ILE A 116 -4.81 8.26 -4.99
C ILE A 116 -3.70 8.55 -5.99
N GLY A 117 -3.39 7.59 -6.87
CA GLY A 117 -2.30 7.72 -7.83
C GLY A 117 -0.95 7.87 -7.12
N PHE A 118 -0.25 8.97 -7.39
CA PHE A 118 1.04 9.30 -6.75
C PHE A 118 0.96 10.46 -5.75
N GLY A 119 -0.25 10.81 -5.29
CA GLY A 119 -0.46 11.79 -4.23
C GLY A 119 -0.42 13.26 -4.68
N ASP A 120 -0.67 13.52 -5.97
CA ASP A 120 -0.82 14.86 -6.56
C ASP A 120 -2.28 15.33 -6.52
#